data_AF-A0A316YB35-F1
#
_entry.id   AF-A0A316YB35-F1
#
_cell.length_a   1.000
_cell.length_b   1.000
_cell.length_c   1.000
_cell.angle_alpha   90.00
_cell.angle_beta   90.00
_cell.angle_gamma   90.00
#
_symmetry.space_group_name_H-M   'P 1'
#
loop_
_entity.id
_entity.type
_entity.pdbx_description
1 polymer ?
#
loop_
_entity_poly.entity_id
_entity_poly.type
_entity_poly.pdbx_seq_one_letter_code
_entity_poly.pdbx_strand_id
1 'polypeptide(L)'
;MHRLTTLSRGGSSTAWTRSVVGGASSSSTPASAPYSRLAGAASTSASSSSSSSSPHALSPCIGSSSSRTGARRGYAVPVNTKTSVDHLLGVAPPMPPRPQPQDEAGDSSSAVPNALVGTARSPNPNDLSDLLRGGDGSGSSSRGNGGVVTRRPGTALPTEDLDMLFGQQQRENRQRQEERGEQKQGEEEAAQQQQQQQQQPVNREQPHAIDALYGRNDLDERILAAARAVHHGCLSLDVGSLLELHDAQAGYQLSVEVPYESRPKEGRRVPVTSAASSDDEAGAQAAIDDGVVLIAYVAGLEGKRGQERISVCSGFAVEGGDRLGEGEGKGKGALIVTCAHTLRASMPAASPEGTGSASAALAITRSGHIYPIVSLLSSMPHSDLVLLQLSETPSSTAIAGLPSAATGPHRVRTLPLNPYPAEVGSELCVSSFWGWEDDSGSTLPAFEFDASAESSSSAGAGAGAAGASASTALRIASSPLPPPPGRDAATVRRERDDAVRSRWGRARLVEYRDSAGKEARAGTYDELSQMDFKLLHDSVHNPPALADRLANFPPPGSSGGPIVDAASGSVVGVTRGSRMSQLQGKRGDGVPAERVFFFFALPGLGRTR
;
A
#
# COMPACT_ATOMS: atom_id res chain seq x y z
N MET A 1 -50.94 -46.14 8.37
CA MET A 1 -51.03 -44.88 7.62
C MET A 1 -49.71 -44.67 6.89
N HIS A 2 -49.79 -44.76 5.55
CA HIS A 2 -48.82 -44.69 4.43
C HIS A 2 -47.40 -44.16 4.76
N ARG A 3 -46.24 -44.80 4.47
CA ARG A 3 -45.73 -45.67 3.37
C ARG A 3 -45.95 -45.14 1.95
N LEU A 4 -44.89 -44.60 1.36
CA LEU A 4 -44.64 -44.52 -0.08
C LEU A 4 -43.19 -44.89 -0.40
N THR A 5 -43.05 -46.09 -0.95
CA THR A 5 -41.95 -46.67 -1.72
C THR A 5 -42.23 -46.47 -3.20
N THR A 6 -41.22 -46.11 -4.01
CA THR A 6 -41.03 -46.40 -5.46
C THR A 6 -39.82 -45.60 -5.96
N LEU A 7 -38.94 -46.00 -6.88
CA LEU A 7 -38.59 -47.26 -7.51
C LEU A 7 -37.32 -46.95 -8.35
N SER A 8 -36.42 -47.93 -8.42
CA SER A 8 -35.22 -47.97 -9.26
C SER A 8 -35.55 -48.15 -10.75
N ARG A 9 -34.75 -47.52 -11.63
CA ARG A 9 -34.39 -47.88 -13.02
C ARG A 9 -33.17 -47.01 -13.37
N GLY A 10 -31.99 -47.49 -13.77
CA GLY A 10 -31.68 -48.66 -14.58
C GLY A 10 -31.56 -48.22 -16.05
N GLY A 11 -30.38 -47.75 -16.48
CA GLY A 11 -30.14 -47.26 -17.84
C GLY A 11 -28.66 -47.08 -18.17
N SER A 12 -28.02 -48.19 -18.55
CA SER A 12 -26.78 -48.25 -19.33
C SER A 12 -26.99 -47.55 -20.69
N SER A 13 -25.98 -46.85 -21.22
CA SER A 13 -25.42 -47.13 -22.56
C SER A 13 -24.37 -46.11 -23.02
N THR A 14 -23.26 -46.66 -23.51
CA THR A 14 -22.43 -46.26 -24.67
C THR A 14 -21.54 -45.02 -24.62
N ALA A 15 -20.25 -45.34 -24.47
CA ALA A 15 -19.11 -44.61 -25.00
C ALA A 15 -19.25 -44.32 -26.51
N TRP A 16 -18.86 -43.11 -26.92
CA TRP A 16 -18.58 -42.75 -28.31
C TRP A 16 -17.10 -42.38 -28.44
N THR A 17 -16.33 -43.35 -28.91
CA THR A 17 -15.02 -43.14 -29.54
C THR A 17 -15.26 -42.64 -30.96
N ARG A 18 -14.77 -41.43 -31.29
CA ARG A 18 -14.72 -40.96 -32.68
C ARG A 18 -13.29 -41.04 -33.17
N SER A 19 -13.00 -42.15 -33.84
CA SER A 19 -11.88 -42.30 -34.76
C SER A 19 -12.24 -41.62 -36.08
N VAL A 20 -11.38 -40.74 -36.58
CA VAL A 20 -11.41 -40.27 -37.97
C VAL A 20 -10.02 -40.50 -38.54
N VAL A 21 -9.95 -41.52 -39.41
CA VAL A 21 -8.82 -41.81 -40.30
C VAL A 21 -9.22 -41.38 -41.70
N GLY A 22 -8.29 -40.72 -42.40
CA GLY A 22 -8.12 -40.87 -43.85
C GLY A 22 -8.56 -39.69 -44.71
N GLY A 23 -7.58 -39.03 -45.34
CA GLY A 23 -7.82 -38.07 -46.41
C GLY A 23 -6.54 -37.39 -46.88
N ALA A 24 -5.72 -38.12 -47.63
CA ALA A 24 -4.52 -37.62 -48.28
C ALA A 24 -4.84 -36.62 -49.41
N SER A 25 -4.08 -35.54 -49.51
CA SER A 25 -3.81 -34.87 -50.78
C SER A 25 -2.50 -34.10 -50.72
N SER A 26 -1.59 -34.56 -51.57
CA SER A 26 -0.29 -34.01 -51.94
C SER A 26 -0.37 -32.63 -52.59
N SER A 27 0.57 -31.72 -52.25
CA SER A 27 1.18 -30.81 -53.24
C SER A 27 2.41 -30.08 -52.68
N SER A 28 3.56 -30.41 -53.27
CA SER A 28 4.67 -29.53 -53.69
C SER A 28 5.35 -28.57 -52.68
N THR A 29 6.58 -28.97 -52.33
CA THR A 29 7.75 -28.13 -52.07
C THR A 29 7.99 -27.05 -53.15
N PRO A 30 8.69 -25.96 -52.80
CA PRO A 30 10.06 -25.85 -53.34
C PRO A 30 11.11 -25.52 -52.28
N ALA A 31 12.28 -26.11 -52.51
CA ALA A 31 13.52 -25.90 -51.78
C ALA A 31 14.34 -24.75 -52.39
N SER A 32 15.43 -24.43 -51.69
CA SER A 32 16.64 -23.66 -52.08
C SER A 32 16.60 -22.14 -51.86
N ALA A 33 17.41 -21.63 -50.92
CA ALA A 33 18.83 -21.32 -51.14
C ALA A 33 19.51 -20.83 -49.84
N PRO A 34 20.79 -21.16 -49.60
CA PRO A 34 21.60 -20.64 -48.50
C PRO A 34 22.38 -19.39 -48.92
N TYR A 35 22.41 -18.35 -48.09
CA TYR A 35 23.34 -17.24 -48.26
C TYR A 35 24.56 -17.42 -47.34
N SER A 36 25.66 -17.81 -47.98
CA SER A 36 27.02 -17.65 -47.46
C SER A 36 27.63 -16.43 -48.15
N ARG A 37 28.16 -15.47 -47.39
CA ARG A 37 29.23 -14.58 -47.88
C ARG A 37 30.29 -14.36 -46.81
N LEU A 38 31.50 -14.72 -47.20
CA LEU A 38 32.80 -14.48 -46.58
C LEU A 38 33.41 -13.17 -47.11
N ALA A 39 34.32 -12.61 -46.29
CA ALA A 39 35.37 -11.62 -46.59
C ALA A 39 34.90 -10.19 -46.91
N GLY A 40 35.52 -9.10 -46.46
CA GLY A 40 36.71 -8.76 -45.66
C GLY A 40 36.54 -7.23 -45.39
N ALA A 41 37.38 -6.44 -44.75
CA ALA A 41 38.73 -6.52 -44.24
C ALA A 41 38.92 -5.28 -43.32
N ALA A 42 39.91 -5.37 -42.42
CA ALA A 42 40.76 -4.27 -41.93
C ALA A 42 40.16 -2.91 -41.55
N SER A 43 40.22 -2.58 -40.25
CA SER A 43 40.70 -1.26 -39.82
C SER A 43 41.19 -1.26 -38.37
N THR A 44 42.52 -1.35 -38.25
CA THR A 44 43.38 -0.50 -37.42
C THR A 44 42.97 -0.22 -35.97
N SER A 45 43.70 -0.89 -35.07
CA SER A 45 44.10 -0.41 -33.76
C SER A 45 44.74 0.98 -33.82
N ALA A 46 44.19 1.94 -33.08
CA ALA A 46 44.88 3.17 -32.72
C ALA A 46 44.80 3.34 -31.20
N SER A 47 45.88 2.93 -30.54
CA SER A 47 46.26 3.34 -29.21
C SER A 47 46.61 4.83 -29.21
N SER A 48 45.80 5.66 -28.58
CA SER A 48 46.14 7.06 -28.28
C SER A 48 46.27 7.24 -26.78
N SER A 49 47.49 7.06 -26.30
CA SER A 49 47.99 7.62 -25.05
C SER A 49 48.05 9.14 -25.19
N SER A 50 47.20 9.87 -24.48
CA SER A 50 47.34 11.31 -24.29
C SER A 50 47.52 11.61 -22.80
N SER A 51 48.79 11.65 -22.40
CA SER A 51 49.26 12.37 -21.23
C SER A 51 49.05 13.88 -21.44
N SER A 52 48.22 14.50 -20.61
CA SER A 52 48.19 15.96 -20.46
C SER A 52 48.28 16.31 -18.98
N SER A 53 49.52 16.56 -18.58
CA SER A 53 49.87 17.31 -17.39
C SER A 53 49.40 18.76 -17.53
N SER A 54 48.72 19.31 -16.53
CA SER A 54 48.87 20.73 -16.14
C SER A 54 48.45 20.95 -14.69
N PRO A 55 49.23 21.72 -13.90
CA PRO A 55 48.99 21.98 -12.49
C PRO A 55 48.28 23.33 -12.30
N HIS A 56 47.28 23.43 -11.43
CA HIS A 56 46.88 24.73 -10.88
C HIS A 56 46.39 24.62 -9.43
N ALA A 57 47.27 25.09 -8.55
CA ALA A 57 47.05 25.94 -7.39
C ALA A 57 45.72 25.83 -6.61
N LEU A 58 45.89 25.42 -5.36
CA LEU A 58 45.01 25.67 -4.23
C LEU A 58 44.74 27.18 -4.05
N SER A 59 43.49 27.56 -3.82
CA SER A 59 43.13 28.79 -3.12
C SER A 59 41.81 28.63 -2.35
N PRO A 60 41.67 29.31 -1.20
CA PRO A 60 40.71 28.95 -0.16
C PRO A 60 39.34 29.61 -0.36
N CYS A 61 38.29 28.87 0.02
CA CYS A 61 36.92 29.32 0.06
C CYS A 61 36.71 30.33 1.20
N ILE A 62 36.54 31.61 0.87
CA ILE A 62 36.01 32.63 1.78
C ILE A 62 34.48 32.65 1.61
N GLY A 63 33.78 32.54 2.73
CA GLY A 63 32.32 32.54 2.80
C GLY A 63 31.71 33.84 2.27
N SER A 64 30.64 33.70 1.49
CA SER A 64 29.78 34.81 1.08
C SER A 64 28.35 34.54 1.52
N SER A 65 27.89 35.42 2.40
CA SER A 65 26.52 35.56 2.88
C SER A 65 25.60 35.98 1.72
N SER A 66 24.63 35.13 1.40
CA SER A 66 23.58 35.46 0.42
C SER A 66 22.52 36.35 1.07
N SER A 67 22.49 37.62 0.66
CA SER A 67 21.40 38.55 0.93
C SER A 67 20.19 38.21 0.03
N ARG A 68 19.02 38.08 0.67
CA ARG A 68 17.73 37.89 -0.01
C ARG A 68 17.38 39.15 -0.82
N THR A 69 17.37 39.04 -2.15
CA THR A 69 16.74 40.01 -3.04
C THR A 69 15.33 39.55 -3.39
N GLY A 70 14.36 40.46 -3.26
CA GLY A 70 12.93 40.17 -3.37
C GLY A 70 12.50 39.76 -4.79
N ALA A 71 11.68 38.71 -4.85
CA ALA A 71 11.04 38.25 -6.08
C ALA A 71 10.07 39.31 -6.62
N ARG A 72 10.39 39.88 -7.79
CA ARG A 72 9.44 40.68 -8.59
C ARG A 72 8.43 39.74 -9.23
N ARG A 73 7.13 40.03 -9.02
CA ARG A 73 6.01 39.34 -9.71
C ARG A 73 6.14 39.58 -11.22
N GLY A 74 6.35 38.52 -11.98
CA GLY A 74 6.25 38.56 -13.44
C GLY A 74 4.79 38.70 -13.84
N TYR A 75 4.48 39.71 -14.65
CA TYR A 75 3.17 39.82 -15.31
C TYR A 75 3.07 38.75 -16.40
N ALA A 76 1.87 38.19 -16.58
CA ALA A 76 1.57 37.22 -17.62
C ALA A 76 1.92 37.79 -19.00
N VAL A 77 2.74 37.05 -19.76
CA VAL A 77 3.06 37.38 -21.16
C VAL A 77 1.85 37.00 -22.01
N PRO A 78 1.29 37.92 -22.82
CA PRO A 78 0.15 37.60 -23.67
C PRO A 78 0.53 36.52 -24.69
N VAL A 79 -0.26 35.44 -24.72
CA VAL A 79 -0.12 34.33 -25.68
C VAL A 79 -0.39 34.87 -27.08
N ASN A 80 0.58 34.69 -27.97
CA ASN A 80 0.45 35.09 -29.38
C ASN A 80 -0.65 34.25 -30.03
N THR A 81 -1.73 34.91 -30.48
CA THR A 81 -2.89 34.26 -31.10
C THR A 81 -2.56 33.50 -32.38
N LYS A 82 -1.39 33.75 -32.99
CA LYS A 82 -0.92 33.03 -34.18
C LYS A 82 -0.19 31.72 -33.85
N THR A 83 0.18 31.49 -32.59
CA THR A 83 0.91 30.28 -32.17
C THR A 83 0.12 29.42 -31.19
N SER A 84 -1.10 29.80 -30.80
CA SER A 84 -1.92 28.96 -29.93
C SER A 84 -2.59 27.84 -30.72
N VAL A 85 -2.53 26.64 -30.15
CA VAL A 85 -3.13 25.41 -30.70
C VAL A 85 -4.66 25.52 -30.74
N ASP A 86 -5.25 26.41 -29.95
CA ASP A 86 -6.69 26.60 -29.81
C ASP A 86 -7.39 27.01 -31.12
N HIS A 87 -6.71 27.73 -32.02
CA HIS A 87 -7.27 28.08 -33.33
C HIS A 87 -7.41 26.89 -34.27
N LEU A 88 -6.59 25.84 -34.12
CA LEU A 88 -6.66 24.60 -34.92
C LEU A 88 -7.73 23.64 -34.43
N LEU A 89 -8.11 23.72 -33.15
CA LEU A 89 -9.09 22.83 -32.53
C LEU A 89 -10.53 23.36 -32.58
N GLY A 90 -10.76 24.54 -33.16
CA GLY A 90 -12.10 25.13 -33.29
C GLY A 90 -12.77 25.47 -31.96
N VAL A 91 -12.00 25.56 -30.87
CA VAL A 91 -12.51 25.83 -29.53
C VAL A 91 -12.68 27.34 -29.40
N ALA A 92 -13.88 27.84 -29.68
CA ALA A 92 -14.19 29.24 -29.39
C ALA A 92 -14.17 29.45 -27.87
N PRO A 93 -13.46 30.48 -27.36
CA PRO A 93 -13.52 30.80 -25.94
C PRO A 93 -14.96 31.10 -25.53
N PRO A 94 -15.39 30.67 -24.33
CA PRO A 94 -16.75 30.91 -23.86
C PRO A 94 -17.04 32.41 -23.85
N MET A 95 -18.25 32.80 -24.27
CA MET A 95 -18.67 34.19 -24.25
C MET A 95 -18.49 34.77 -22.84
N PRO A 96 -17.89 35.97 -22.71
CA PRO A 96 -17.75 36.61 -21.41
C PRO A 96 -19.14 36.82 -20.78
N PRO A 97 -19.27 36.67 -19.45
CA PRO A 97 -20.53 36.86 -18.76
C PRO A 97 -21.07 38.27 -19.08
N ARG A 98 -22.30 38.33 -19.56
CA ARG A 98 -22.96 39.61 -19.86
C ARG A 98 -23.03 40.42 -18.55
N PRO A 99 -22.61 41.69 -18.55
CA PRO A 99 -22.83 42.55 -17.40
C PRO A 99 -24.33 42.58 -17.11
N GLN A 100 -24.70 42.21 -15.89
CA GLN A 100 -26.08 42.35 -15.44
C GLN A 100 -26.46 43.83 -15.52
N PRO A 101 -27.59 44.18 -16.15
CA PRO A 101 -28.07 45.55 -16.12
C PRO A 101 -28.28 45.96 -14.66
N GLN A 102 -27.69 47.10 -14.29
CA GLN A 102 -27.92 47.74 -13.02
C GLN A 102 -29.40 48.15 -12.97
N ASP A 103 -30.14 47.60 -12.02
CA ASP A 103 -31.54 47.92 -11.77
C ASP A 103 -31.67 49.39 -11.38
N GLU A 104 -32.33 50.16 -12.24
CA GLU A 104 -32.90 51.46 -11.87
C GLU A 104 -34.14 51.25 -11.00
N ALA A 105 -34.24 52.05 -9.96
CA ALA A 105 -35.39 52.14 -9.08
C ALA A 105 -36.63 52.61 -9.85
N GLY A 106 -37.72 51.85 -9.79
CA GLY A 106 -39.01 52.25 -10.36
C GLY A 106 -40.17 51.41 -9.83
N ASP A 107 -40.98 52.04 -8.99
CA ASP A 107 -42.31 51.61 -8.54
C ASP A 107 -43.22 51.17 -9.70
N SER A 108 -43.93 50.06 -9.54
CA SER A 108 -45.41 50.00 -9.59
C SER A 108 -45.95 48.59 -9.76
N SER A 109 -47.10 48.40 -9.13
CA SER A 109 -47.95 47.23 -9.08
C SER A 109 -48.50 46.81 -10.44
N SER A 110 -48.45 45.51 -10.74
CA SER A 110 -49.61 44.75 -11.25
C SER A 110 -49.30 43.25 -11.30
N ALA A 111 -50.27 42.47 -10.86
CA ALA A 111 -50.23 41.02 -10.77
C ALA A 111 -50.69 40.36 -12.08
N VAL A 112 -49.99 39.32 -12.56
CA VAL A 112 -50.53 38.13 -13.27
C VAL A 112 -49.55 36.95 -13.07
N PRO A 113 -50.01 35.68 -12.92
CA PRO A 113 -49.21 34.58 -12.36
C PRO A 113 -48.66 33.57 -13.40
N ASN A 114 -47.86 32.63 -12.88
CA ASN A 114 -47.35 31.37 -13.48
C ASN A 114 -46.28 31.53 -14.56
N ALA A 115 -45.32 30.63 -14.74
CA ALA A 115 -44.81 29.47 -14.02
C ALA A 115 -43.61 29.01 -14.89
N LEU A 116 -42.48 28.66 -14.29
CA LEU A 116 -41.56 27.57 -14.71
C LEU A 116 -40.18 27.80 -14.08
N VAL A 117 -39.54 26.68 -13.73
CA VAL A 117 -38.16 26.53 -13.24
C VAL A 117 -37.95 26.76 -11.73
N GLY A 118 -38.57 25.90 -10.94
CA GLY A 118 -38.08 25.54 -9.61
C GLY A 118 -37.60 24.09 -9.63
N THR A 119 -36.31 23.86 -9.85
CA THR A 119 -35.69 22.56 -9.54
C THR A 119 -35.55 22.47 -8.03
N ALA A 120 -36.57 21.93 -7.36
CA ALA A 120 -36.51 21.54 -5.97
C ALA A 120 -35.39 20.50 -5.80
N ARG A 121 -34.34 20.86 -5.05
CA ARG A 121 -33.33 19.90 -4.59
C ARG A 121 -33.98 19.02 -3.53
N SER A 122 -33.76 17.71 -3.61
CA SER A 122 -34.10 16.77 -2.52
C SER A 122 -33.39 17.20 -1.22
N PRO A 123 -34.06 17.10 -0.05
CA PRO A 123 -33.48 17.53 1.21
C PRO A 123 -32.24 16.70 1.53
N ASN A 124 -31.10 17.37 1.68
CA ASN A 124 -29.84 16.77 2.12
C ASN A 124 -29.93 16.57 3.65
N PRO A 125 -29.86 15.33 4.17
CA PRO A 125 -29.97 15.07 5.61
C PRO A 125 -28.82 15.65 6.44
N ASN A 126 -27.79 16.22 5.80
CA ASN A 126 -26.66 16.88 6.45
C ASN A 126 -26.67 18.42 6.35
N ASP A 127 -27.78 19.03 5.91
CA ASP A 127 -27.87 20.49 5.83
C ASP A 127 -28.22 21.11 7.20
N LEU A 128 -27.20 21.57 7.92
CA LEU A 128 -27.32 22.20 9.24
C LEU A 128 -27.71 23.70 9.17
N SER A 129 -28.03 24.22 7.99
CA SER A 129 -28.33 25.65 7.80
C SER A 129 -29.60 26.11 8.53
N ASP A 130 -30.55 25.22 8.78
CA ASP A 130 -31.74 25.50 9.61
C ASP A 130 -31.42 25.53 11.12
N LEU A 131 -30.39 24.80 11.56
CA LEU A 131 -29.93 24.79 12.96
C LEU A 131 -29.09 26.03 13.31
N LEU A 132 -28.53 26.71 12.31
CA LEU A 132 -27.68 27.90 12.48
C LEU A 132 -28.43 29.22 12.31
N ARG A 133 -29.67 29.21 11.81
CA ARG A 133 -30.55 30.38 11.84
C ARG A 133 -31.14 30.53 13.23
N GLY A 134 -30.38 31.18 14.10
CA GLY A 134 -30.80 31.57 15.45
C GLY A 134 -32.21 32.15 15.47
N GLY A 135 -33.06 31.55 16.30
CA GLY A 135 -34.45 31.96 16.47
C GLY A 135 -34.56 33.27 17.23
N ASP A 136 -34.70 34.37 16.48
CA ASP A 136 -35.29 35.60 16.99
C ASP A 136 -36.82 35.50 16.88
N GLY A 137 -37.46 35.28 18.03
CA GLY A 137 -38.66 36.01 18.39
C GLY A 137 -40.05 35.41 18.08
N SER A 138 -40.94 35.73 19.02
CA SER A 138 -42.39 35.85 18.91
C SER A 138 -43.24 34.59 19.11
N GLY A 139 -44.09 34.70 20.12
CA GLY A 139 -44.93 33.62 20.60
C GLY A 139 -46.20 33.40 19.79
N SER A 140 -46.77 32.23 19.99
CA SER A 140 -48.20 31.92 19.84
C SER A 140 -48.37 30.46 20.25
N SER A 141 -48.68 30.22 21.52
CA SER A 141 -49.11 28.88 21.97
C SER A 141 -50.55 28.97 22.47
N SER A 142 -51.41 28.79 21.47
CA SER A 142 -52.75 28.21 21.50
C SER A 142 -53.00 27.27 22.68
N ARG A 143 -54.16 27.49 23.30
CA ARG A 143 -54.88 26.60 24.21
C ARG A 143 -55.06 25.19 23.63
N GLY A 144 -55.08 24.20 24.52
CA GLY A 144 -55.78 22.94 24.25
C GLY A 144 -55.48 21.80 25.22
N ASN A 145 -56.44 21.55 26.12
CA ASN A 145 -56.92 20.22 26.55
C ASN A 145 -55.94 19.37 27.40
N GLY A 146 -56.23 18.95 28.64
CA GLY A 146 -57.50 18.56 29.23
C GLY A 146 -57.37 17.10 29.70
N GLY A 147 -56.80 16.86 30.88
CA GLY A 147 -56.56 15.53 31.44
C GLY A 147 -56.82 15.50 32.95
N VAL A 148 -58.04 15.11 33.31
CA VAL A 148 -58.57 14.98 34.67
C VAL A 148 -57.95 13.76 35.36
N VAL A 149 -57.32 13.94 36.52
CA VAL A 149 -56.99 12.85 37.46
C VAL A 149 -57.67 13.13 38.79
N THR A 150 -58.53 12.20 39.17
CA THR A 150 -59.36 12.16 40.36
C THR A 150 -58.54 11.93 41.63
N ARG A 151 -58.72 12.81 42.63
CA ARG A 151 -58.20 12.65 44.00
C ARG A 151 -59.09 11.70 44.80
N ARG A 152 -58.47 10.77 45.55
CA ARG A 152 -59.05 10.09 46.72
C ARG A 152 -58.44 10.67 48.00
N PRO A 153 -59.20 10.85 49.10
CA PRO A 153 -58.68 11.31 50.39
C PRO A 153 -58.45 10.14 51.36
N GLY A 154 -57.52 10.34 52.31
CA GLY A 154 -57.15 9.42 53.39
C GLY A 154 -55.65 9.11 53.30
N THR A 155 -54.79 9.33 54.29
CA THR A 155 -54.95 9.22 55.75
C THR A 155 -53.80 10.02 56.37
N ALA A 156 -54.05 10.81 57.42
CA ALA A 156 -53.02 11.60 58.09
C ALA A 156 -52.06 10.69 58.86
N LEU A 157 -50.80 10.67 58.48
CA LEU A 157 -49.69 10.04 59.22
C LEU A 157 -48.96 11.11 60.05
N PRO A 158 -48.40 10.73 61.21
CA PRO A 158 -47.76 11.65 62.15
C PRO A 158 -46.50 12.29 61.55
N THR A 159 -46.38 13.60 61.72
CA THR A 159 -45.45 14.50 61.04
C THR A 159 -44.00 14.46 61.55
N GLU A 160 -43.67 13.60 62.52
CA GLU A 160 -42.34 13.60 63.16
C GLU A 160 -41.34 12.59 62.57
N ASP A 161 -41.78 11.66 61.72
CA ASP A 161 -40.89 10.65 61.08
C ASP A 161 -40.46 11.00 59.64
N LEU A 162 -41.06 12.03 59.02
CA LEU A 162 -40.76 12.41 57.63
C LEU A 162 -39.43 13.15 57.48
N ASP A 163 -39.02 13.93 58.49
CA ASP A 163 -37.76 14.70 58.44
C ASP A 163 -36.52 13.80 58.58
N MET A 164 -36.61 12.70 59.33
CA MET A 164 -35.53 11.69 59.35
C MET A 164 -35.41 10.94 58.03
N LEU A 165 -36.54 10.58 57.40
CA LEU A 165 -36.53 9.84 56.14
C LEU A 165 -35.97 10.69 54.98
N PHE A 166 -36.31 11.98 54.92
CA PHE A 166 -35.76 12.90 53.93
C PHE A 166 -34.25 13.16 54.15
N GLY A 167 -33.81 13.25 55.40
CA GLY A 167 -32.39 13.38 55.73
C GLY A 167 -31.56 12.15 55.32
N GLN A 168 -32.11 10.95 55.50
CA GLN A 168 -31.43 9.71 55.10
C GLN A 168 -31.36 9.56 53.58
N GLN A 169 -32.44 9.89 52.86
CA GLN A 169 -32.46 9.82 51.41
C GLN A 169 -31.54 10.85 50.73
N GLN A 170 -31.37 12.04 51.32
CA GLN A 170 -30.39 13.01 50.83
C GLN A 170 -28.94 12.55 51.06
N ARG A 171 -28.64 11.89 52.17
CA ARG A 171 -27.30 11.32 52.43
C ARG A 171 -26.98 10.18 51.48
N GLU A 172 -27.93 9.27 51.24
CA GLU A 172 -27.75 8.19 50.26
C GLU A 172 -27.57 8.72 48.82
N ASN A 173 -28.32 9.75 48.43
CA ASN A 173 -28.14 10.36 47.12
C ASN A 173 -26.80 11.07 46.97
N ARG A 174 -26.28 11.69 48.04
CA ARG A 174 -24.95 12.31 48.04
C ARG A 174 -23.85 11.25 47.94
N GLN A 175 -23.97 10.15 48.68
CA GLN A 175 -23.04 9.02 48.63
C GLN A 175 -23.03 8.37 47.24
N ARG A 176 -24.20 8.17 46.61
CA ARG A 176 -24.29 7.67 45.23
C ARG A 176 -23.71 8.62 44.19
N GLN A 177 -23.74 9.94 44.44
CA GLN A 177 -23.11 10.91 43.56
C GLN A 177 -21.59 10.92 43.71
N GLU A 178 -21.08 10.76 44.93
CA GLU A 178 -19.65 10.63 45.22
C GLU A 178 -19.09 9.32 44.61
N GLU A 179 -19.78 8.18 44.79
CA GLU A 179 -19.42 6.89 44.17
C GLU A 179 -19.46 6.94 42.63
N ARG A 180 -20.43 7.66 42.04
CA ARG A 180 -20.46 7.90 40.58
C ARG A 180 -19.35 8.81 40.09
N GLY A 181 -18.90 9.75 40.92
CA GLY A 181 -17.77 10.62 40.62
C GLY A 181 -16.47 9.82 40.55
N GLU A 182 -16.22 8.98 41.56
CA GLU A 182 -15.04 8.14 41.64
C GLU A 182 -14.99 7.08 40.53
N GLN A 183 -16.14 6.45 40.19
CA GLN A 183 -16.20 5.52 39.04
C GLN A 183 -15.90 6.20 37.71
N LYS A 184 -16.45 7.40 37.47
CA LYS A 184 -16.16 8.15 36.24
C LYS A 184 -14.71 8.57 36.16
N GLN A 185 -14.11 8.98 37.28
CA GLN A 185 -12.71 9.37 37.32
C GLN A 185 -11.79 8.18 37.04
N GLY A 186 -12.11 7.00 37.59
CA GLY A 186 -11.40 5.76 37.28
C GLY A 186 -11.57 5.29 35.82
N GLU A 187 -12.76 5.42 35.23
CA GLU A 187 -12.99 5.12 33.81
C GLU A 187 -12.24 6.09 32.88
N GLU A 188 -12.21 7.38 33.22
CA GLU A 188 -11.53 8.41 32.44
C GLU A 188 -10.00 8.28 32.55
N GLU A 189 -9.48 7.92 33.74
CA GLU A 189 -8.06 7.65 33.97
C GLU A 189 -7.63 6.34 33.30
N ALA A 190 -8.47 5.29 33.31
CA ALA A 190 -8.24 4.05 32.56
C ALA A 190 -8.29 4.28 31.03
N ALA A 191 -9.22 5.11 30.55
CA ALA A 191 -9.29 5.48 29.14
C ALA A 191 -8.09 6.34 28.72
N GLN A 192 -7.62 7.26 29.58
CA GLN A 192 -6.39 8.02 29.34
C GLN A 192 -5.14 7.13 29.37
N GLN A 193 -5.06 6.15 30.28
CA GLN A 193 -3.97 5.17 30.28
C GLN A 193 -3.99 4.30 29.02
N GLN A 194 -5.17 3.84 28.57
CA GLN A 194 -5.29 3.11 27.30
C GLN A 194 -4.94 3.99 26.10
N GLN A 195 -5.34 5.26 26.08
CA GLN A 195 -4.96 6.20 25.02
C GLN A 195 -3.45 6.50 25.04
N GLN A 196 -2.83 6.63 26.21
CA GLN A 196 -1.37 6.80 26.31
C GLN A 196 -0.63 5.53 25.88
N GLN A 197 -1.12 4.34 26.21
CA GLN A 197 -0.54 3.07 25.72
C GLN A 197 -0.73 2.89 24.21
N GLN A 198 -1.82 3.39 23.62
CA GLN A 198 -2.06 3.35 22.17
C GLN A 198 -1.33 4.48 21.41
N GLN A 199 -1.03 5.61 22.06
CA GLN A 199 -0.30 6.74 21.48
C GLN A 199 1.22 6.63 21.64
N GLN A 200 1.71 5.78 22.54
CA GLN A 200 3.10 5.37 22.46
C GLN A 200 3.25 4.61 21.13
N PRO A 201 4.08 5.10 20.19
CA PRO A 201 4.37 4.34 18.98
C PRO A 201 4.80 2.97 19.46
N VAL A 202 4.10 1.93 19.01
CA VAL A 202 4.38 0.54 19.38
C VAL A 202 5.87 0.33 19.16
N ASN A 203 6.62 0.38 20.26
CA ASN A 203 8.07 0.40 20.18
C ASN A 203 8.49 -1.04 19.95
N ARG A 204 8.48 -1.45 18.67
CA ARG A 204 9.02 -2.73 18.21
C ARG A 204 10.52 -2.88 18.52
N GLU A 205 11.18 -1.85 19.09
CA GLU A 205 12.55 -1.94 19.60
C GLU A 205 12.65 -2.62 20.97
N GLN A 206 11.55 -2.75 21.73
CA GLN A 206 11.47 -3.71 22.83
C GLN A 206 10.68 -4.92 22.32
N PRO A 207 11.24 -6.14 22.34
CA PRO A 207 10.45 -7.33 22.04
C PRO A 207 9.21 -7.28 22.93
N HIS A 208 8.01 -7.38 22.36
CA HIS A 208 6.81 -7.35 23.18
C HIS A 208 6.98 -8.44 24.24
N ALA A 209 6.58 -8.17 25.49
CA ALA A 209 6.56 -9.22 26.52
C ALA A 209 5.77 -10.46 26.04
N ILE A 210 4.86 -10.27 25.07
CA ILE A 210 4.13 -11.31 24.34
C ILE A 210 5.06 -12.12 23.41
N ASP A 211 5.96 -11.50 22.62
CA ASP A 211 6.94 -12.22 21.79
C ASP A 211 7.95 -13.01 22.66
N ALA A 212 8.25 -12.50 23.85
CA ALA A 212 9.04 -13.23 24.85
C ALA A 212 8.29 -14.41 25.49
N LEU A 213 6.95 -14.38 25.49
CA LEU A 213 6.07 -15.43 26.05
C LEU A 213 5.62 -16.46 25.01
N TYR A 214 5.48 -16.08 23.74
CA TYR A 214 4.96 -16.92 22.66
C TYR A 214 6.01 -17.36 21.63
N GLY A 215 7.25 -16.89 21.74
CA GLY A 215 8.31 -17.14 20.76
C GLY A 215 8.35 -16.05 19.70
N ARG A 216 9.51 -15.87 19.06
CA ARG A 216 9.66 -14.97 17.92
C ARG A 216 8.76 -15.43 16.78
N ASN A 217 8.15 -14.48 16.08
CA ASN A 217 7.39 -14.71 14.85
C ASN A 217 8.25 -15.49 13.84
N ASP A 218 7.70 -16.55 13.25
CA ASP A 218 8.44 -17.39 12.30
C ASP A 218 8.86 -16.60 11.06
N LEU A 219 8.09 -15.56 10.70
CA LEU A 219 8.43 -14.63 9.63
C LEU A 219 9.73 -13.89 9.94
N ASP A 220 9.92 -13.42 11.17
CA ASP A 220 11.10 -12.66 11.58
C ASP A 220 12.36 -13.52 11.50
N GLU A 221 12.30 -14.78 11.94
CA GLU A 221 13.42 -15.71 11.83
C GLU A 221 13.77 -16.03 10.36
N ARG A 222 12.77 -16.17 9.49
CA ARG A 222 12.98 -16.33 8.04
C ARG A 222 13.63 -15.10 7.41
N ILE A 223 13.16 -13.90 7.78
CA ILE A 223 13.74 -12.64 7.33
C ILE A 223 15.18 -12.50 7.82
N LEU A 224 15.47 -12.84 9.08
CA LEU A 224 16.82 -12.81 9.64
C LEU A 224 17.76 -13.77 8.92
N ALA A 225 17.32 -15.01 8.65
CA ALA A 225 18.10 -15.97 7.89
C ALA A 225 18.42 -15.44 6.48
N ALA A 226 17.40 -14.92 5.78
CA ALA A 226 17.55 -14.30 4.47
C ALA A 226 18.51 -13.10 4.50
N ALA A 227 18.36 -12.21 5.48
CA ALA A 227 19.18 -11.02 5.65
C ALA A 227 20.64 -11.34 5.94
N ARG A 228 20.91 -12.33 6.80
CA ARG A 228 22.28 -12.81 7.06
C ARG A 228 22.91 -13.33 5.77
N ALA A 229 22.21 -14.19 5.03
CA ALA A 229 22.75 -14.71 3.78
C ALA A 229 23.05 -13.62 2.74
N VAL A 230 22.15 -12.65 2.60
CA VAL A 230 22.32 -11.51 1.69
C VAL A 230 23.48 -10.61 2.12
N HIS A 231 23.64 -10.38 3.43
CA HIS A 231 24.74 -9.62 4.02
C HIS A 231 26.09 -10.32 3.82
N HIS A 232 26.16 -11.62 4.12
CA HIS A 232 27.37 -12.42 3.94
C HIS A 232 27.80 -12.51 2.47
N GLY A 233 26.85 -12.54 1.53
CA GLY A 233 27.15 -12.44 0.10
C GLY A 233 27.56 -11.04 -0.37
N CYS A 234 27.55 -10.03 0.50
CA CYS A 234 27.75 -8.61 0.17
C CYS A 234 26.88 -8.13 -1.00
N LEU A 235 25.67 -8.66 -1.12
CA LEU A 235 24.79 -8.43 -2.28
C LEU A 235 23.84 -7.25 -2.09
N SER A 236 23.58 -6.84 -0.85
CA SER A 236 22.65 -5.77 -0.51
C SER A 236 23.36 -4.50 -0.10
N LEU A 237 22.69 -3.38 -0.32
CA LEU A 237 23.02 -2.15 0.38
C LEU A 237 22.73 -2.25 1.89
N ASP A 238 23.58 -1.57 2.65
CA ASP A 238 23.36 -1.29 4.07
C ASP A 238 22.21 -0.28 4.23
N VAL A 239 21.40 -0.44 5.28
CA VAL A 239 20.28 0.43 5.63
C VAL A 239 20.74 1.88 5.82
N GLY A 240 21.90 2.11 6.43
CA GLY A 240 22.49 3.44 6.56
C GLY A 240 22.76 4.09 5.20
N SER A 241 23.35 3.35 4.27
CA SER A 241 23.55 3.83 2.90
C SER A 241 22.24 4.13 2.17
N LEU A 242 21.18 3.34 2.40
CA LEU A 242 19.86 3.62 1.83
C LEU A 242 19.25 4.90 2.38
N LEU A 243 19.49 5.24 3.65
CA LEU A 243 19.01 6.49 4.25
C LEU A 243 19.77 7.70 3.71
N GLU A 244 21.08 7.59 3.53
CA GLU A 244 21.87 8.64 2.86
C GLU A 244 21.38 8.85 1.42
N LEU A 245 21.12 7.78 0.68
CA LEU A 245 20.55 7.84 -0.67
C LEU A 245 19.12 8.40 -0.66
N HIS A 246 18.30 8.10 0.34
CA HIS A 246 16.95 8.65 0.47
C HIS A 246 16.99 10.18 0.44
N ASP A 247 17.90 10.79 1.20
CA ASP A 247 18.02 12.25 1.23
C ASP A 247 18.70 12.80 -0.03
N ALA A 248 19.74 12.12 -0.53
CA ALA A 248 20.46 12.53 -1.73
C ALA A 248 19.63 12.44 -3.02
N GLN A 249 18.68 11.49 -3.09
CA GLN A 249 17.82 11.24 -4.26
C GLN A 249 16.41 11.83 -4.10
N ALA A 250 16.22 12.76 -3.16
CA ALA A 250 14.94 13.42 -2.96
C ALA A 250 14.52 14.24 -4.18
N GLY A 251 13.39 13.86 -4.78
CA GLY A 251 12.85 14.49 -5.99
C GLY A 251 13.56 14.11 -7.29
N TYR A 252 14.48 13.12 -7.27
CA TYR A 252 15.17 12.69 -8.48
C TYR A 252 14.20 12.00 -9.46
N GLN A 253 14.20 12.40 -10.73
CA GLN A 253 13.33 11.85 -11.76
C GLN A 253 14.13 11.01 -12.76
N LEU A 254 13.74 9.75 -12.95
CA LEU A 254 14.35 8.83 -13.91
C LEU A 254 14.01 9.24 -15.36
N SER A 255 14.89 8.92 -16.31
CA SER A 255 14.63 9.12 -17.75
C SER A 255 13.59 8.17 -18.33
N VAL A 256 13.24 7.12 -17.60
CA VAL A 256 12.34 6.06 -18.04
C VAL A 256 10.88 6.51 -17.90
N GLU A 257 10.08 6.32 -18.94
CA GLU A 257 8.63 6.57 -18.94
C GLU A 257 7.79 5.31 -18.62
N VAL A 258 7.08 5.26 -17.50
CA VAL A 258 6.23 4.08 -17.19
C VAL A 258 4.95 4.10 -18.03
N PRO A 259 4.51 2.95 -18.60
CA PRO A 259 3.28 2.92 -19.37
C PRO A 259 2.05 3.31 -18.56
N TYR A 260 1.18 4.03 -19.24
CA TYR A 260 -0.11 4.46 -18.73
C TYR A 260 -1.15 3.35 -18.94
N GLU A 261 -1.63 2.73 -17.85
CA GLU A 261 -2.49 1.53 -17.93
C GLU A 261 -3.74 1.64 -17.04
N SER A 262 -4.70 2.50 -17.41
CA SER A 262 -5.99 2.59 -16.69
C SER A 262 -7.00 1.49 -17.03
N ARG A 263 -6.80 0.82 -18.17
CA ARG A 263 -7.59 -0.34 -18.61
C ARG A 263 -6.66 -1.46 -19.08
N PRO A 264 -5.88 -2.05 -18.15
CA PRO A 264 -4.92 -3.08 -18.48
C PRO A 264 -5.65 -4.28 -19.07
N LYS A 265 -4.94 -4.96 -19.98
CA LYS A 265 -5.40 -6.24 -20.53
C LYS A 265 -5.63 -7.23 -19.39
N GLU A 266 -6.52 -8.19 -19.60
CA GLU A 266 -6.94 -9.14 -18.56
C GLU A 266 -5.75 -9.82 -17.85
N GLY A 267 -4.77 -10.33 -18.59
CA GLY A 267 -3.55 -10.93 -17.99
C GLY A 267 -2.61 -9.95 -17.29
N ARG A 268 -2.77 -8.64 -17.50
CA ARG A 268 -1.95 -7.59 -16.89
C ARG A 268 -2.57 -7.01 -15.63
N ARG A 269 -3.90 -7.11 -15.47
CA ARG A 269 -4.66 -6.73 -14.26
C ARG A 269 -4.05 -7.36 -13.01
N VAL A 270 -4.08 -6.62 -11.91
CA VAL A 270 -3.66 -7.17 -10.62
C VAL A 270 -4.60 -8.33 -10.23
N PRO A 271 -4.07 -9.52 -9.93
CA PRO A 271 -4.90 -10.65 -9.52
C PRO A 271 -5.38 -10.43 -8.09
N VAL A 272 -6.63 -10.01 -7.95
CA VAL A 272 -7.26 -9.84 -6.63
C VAL A 272 -7.90 -11.16 -6.23
N THR A 273 -7.18 -11.95 -5.44
CA THR A 273 -7.75 -13.15 -4.81
C THR A 273 -8.61 -12.74 -3.62
N SER A 274 -9.73 -13.43 -3.44
CA SER A 274 -10.63 -13.28 -2.30
C SER A 274 -10.85 -14.61 -1.57
N ALA A 275 -11.34 -14.55 -0.33
CA ALA A 275 -11.74 -15.73 0.44
C ALA A 275 -12.81 -16.59 -0.29
N ALA A 276 -13.59 -15.98 -1.19
CA ALA A 276 -14.63 -16.65 -1.97
C ALA A 276 -14.13 -17.27 -3.29
N SER A 277 -12.86 -17.09 -3.64
CA SER A 277 -12.31 -17.63 -4.91
C SER A 277 -12.21 -19.15 -4.82
N SER A 278 -12.51 -19.84 -5.92
CA SER A 278 -12.43 -21.31 -5.96
C SER A 278 -10.99 -21.79 -5.74
N ASP A 279 -10.81 -23.00 -5.20
CA ASP A 279 -9.48 -23.57 -4.96
C ASP A 279 -8.66 -23.74 -6.24
N ASP A 280 -9.32 -23.99 -7.38
CA ASP A 280 -8.66 -24.11 -8.69
C ASP A 280 -8.13 -22.75 -9.18
N GLU A 281 -8.92 -21.68 -9.04
CA GLU A 281 -8.49 -20.31 -9.36
C GLU A 281 -7.43 -19.82 -8.38
N ALA A 282 -7.63 -20.09 -7.09
CA ALA A 282 -6.70 -19.71 -6.04
C ALA A 282 -5.37 -20.46 -6.16
N GLY A 283 -5.38 -21.75 -6.48
CA GLY A 283 -4.18 -22.57 -6.65
C GLY A 283 -3.37 -22.19 -7.87
N ALA A 284 -4.03 -21.93 -9.00
CA ALA A 284 -3.38 -21.41 -10.20
C ALA A 284 -2.80 -20.00 -9.98
N GLN A 285 -3.51 -19.16 -9.21
CA GLN A 285 -3.10 -17.77 -8.97
C GLN A 285 -2.08 -17.63 -7.82
N ALA A 286 -2.10 -18.50 -6.81
CA ALA A 286 -1.13 -18.53 -5.71
C ALA A 286 0.25 -19.02 -6.15
N ALA A 287 0.33 -19.79 -7.25
CA ALA A 287 1.58 -20.15 -7.90
C ALA A 287 2.18 -18.98 -8.71
N ILE A 288 1.41 -17.93 -8.98
CA ILE A 288 1.82 -16.78 -9.78
C ILE A 288 2.19 -15.63 -8.84
N ASP A 289 3.38 -15.08 -9.02
CA ASP A 289 3.78 -13.83 -8.38
C ASP A 289 2.71 -12.76 -8.67
N ASP A 290 2.08 -12.25 -7.60
CA ASP A 290 1.05 -11.21 -7.70
C ASP A 290 1.66 -9.82 -7.89
N GLY A 291 2.99 -9.73 -7.94
CA GLY A 291 3.76 -8.50 -8.17
C GLY A 291 3.92 -7.64 -6.92
N VAL A 292 3.44 -8.12 -5.77
CA VAL A 292 3.56 -7.43 -4.50
C VAL A 292 4.52 -8.19 -3.60
N VAL A 293 5.56 -7.50 -3.17
CA VAL A 293 6.69 -8.05 -2.40
C VAL A 293 6.63 -7.61 -0.95
N LEU A 294 7.19 -8.43 -0.07
CA LEU A 294 7.56 -8.06 1.29
C LEU A 294 8.91 -7.35 1.25
N ILE A 295 9.00 -6.13 1.78
CA ILE A 295 10.25 -5.40 1.94
C ILE A 295 10.68 -5.51 3.40
N ALA A 296 11.92 -5.89 3.62
CA ALA A 296 12.53 -6.01 4.94
C ALA A 296 13.83 -5.21 5.01
N TYR A 297 13.91 -4.35 6.02
CA TYR A 297 15.12 -3.65 6.44
C TYR A 297 15.55 -4.24 7.78
N VAL A 298 16.76 -4.78 7.83
CA VAL A 298 17.27 -5.49 9.02
C VAL A 298 18.57 -4.85 9.45
N ALA A 299 18.63 -4.36 10.68
CA ALA A 299 19.85 -3.79 11.27
C ALA A 299 20.33 -4.63 12.46
N GLY A 300 21.64 -4.59 12.73
CA GLY A 300 22.26 -5.29 13.85
C GLY A 300 22.46 -6.78 13.60
N LEU A 301 22.72 -7.20 12.36
CA LEU A 301 22.87 -8.60 11.96
C LEU A 301 24.02 -9.35 12.66
N GLU A 302 25.05 -8.63 13.08
CA GLU A 302 26.20 -9.15 13.84
C GLU A 302 25.99 -9.07 15.36
N GLY A 303 24.89 -8.46 15.81
CA GLY A 303 24.55 -8.34 17.21
C GLY A 303 24.24 -9.68 17.88
N LYS A 304 24.09 -9.67 19.20
CA LYS A 304 23.58 -10.85 19.90
C LYS A 304 22.16 -11.13 19.42
N ARG A 305 21.80 -12.41 19.26
CA ARG A 305 20.42 -12.82 18.98
C ARG A 305 19.47 -12.13 19.96
N GLY A 306 18.48 -11.41 19.43
CA GLY A 306 17.57 -10.57 20.22
C GLY A 306 17.77 -9.07 19.99
N GLN A 307 18.93 -8.64 19.50
CA GLN A 307 19.27 -7.24 19.27
C GLN A 307 19.02 -6.77 17.84
N GLU A 308 18.64 -7.69 16.94
CA GLU A 308 18.34 -7.35 15.56
C GLU A 308 17.05 -6.54 15.48
N ARG A 309 17.08 -5.43 14.72
CA ARG A 309 15.89 -4.62 14.44
C ARG A 309 15.37 -4.99 13.07
N ILE A 310 14.13 -5.45 13.01
CA ILE A 310 13.45 -5.81 11.76
C ILE A 310 12.34 -4.80 11.49
N SER A 311 12.40 -4.14 10.34
CA SER A 311 11.35 -3.25 9.86
C SER A 311 10.80 -3.77 8.54
N VAL A 312 9.52 -4.12 8.53
CA VAL A 312 8.84 -4.71 7.38
C VAL A 312 7.74 -3.80 6.84
N CYS A 313 7.61 -3.80 5.52
CA CYS A 313 6.49 -3.20 4.81
C CYS A 313 6.17 -3.99 3.54
N SER A 314 5.11 -3.61 2.85
CA SER A 314 4.80 -4.09 1.51
C SER A 314 5.44 -3.18 0.46
N GLY A 315 5.66 -3.71 -0.73
CA GLY A 315 6.00 -2.95 -1.91
C GLY A 315 5.44 -3.64 -3.14
N PHE A 316 5.46 -2.99 -4.29
CA PHE A 316 5.05 -3.63 -5.54
C PHE A 316 5.93 -3.22 -6.71
N ALA A 317 6.08 -4.13 -7.67
CA ALA A 317 6.94 -3.90 -8.81
C ALA A 317 6.26 -3.06 -9.89
N VAL A 318 7.03 -2.16 -10.49
CA VAL A 318 6.62 -1.32 -11.62
C VAL A 318 7.55 -1.55 -12.82
N GLU A 319 7.04 -1.26 -14.02
CA GLU A 319 7.82 -1.42 -15.25
C GLU A 319 8.94 -0.38 -15.37
N GLY A 320 9.97 -0.70 -16.16
CA GLY A 320 11.02 0.26 -16.52
C GLY A 320 12.43 -0.11 -16.10
N GLY A 321 12.61 -1.10 -15.21
CA GLY A 321 13.94 -1.52 -14.75
C GLY A 321 14.88 -1.95 -15.88
N ASP A 322 14.33 -2.61 -16.91
CA ASP A 322 15.04 -3.05 -18.11
C ASP A 322 15.43 -1.92 -19.07
N ARG A 323 14.85 -0.73 -18.86
CA ARG A 323 15.01 0.45 -19.71
C ARG A 323 15.77 1.58 -19.04
N LEU A 324 16.28 1.39 -17.82
CA LEU A 324 17.10 2.38 -17.13
C LEU A 324 18.31 2.77 -17.98
N GLY A 325 18.63 4.07 -17.98
CA GLY A 325 19.81 4.59 -18.66
C GLY A 325 21.11 4.14 -17.96
N GLU A 326 22.21 4.14 -18.71
CA GLU A 326 23.54 3.90 -18.14
C GLU A 326 23.81 4.92 -17.01
N GLY A 327 24.09 4.40 -15.81
CA GLY A 327 24.38 5.21 -14.62
C GLY A 327 23.17 5.63 -13.78
N GLU A 328 21.93 5.36 -14.20
CA GLU A 328 20.75 5.63 -13.36
C GLU A 328 20.55 4.59 -12.27
N GLY A 329 21.05 3.37 -12.46
CA GLY A 329 20.91 2.27 -11.52
C GLY A 329 22.08 1.28 -11.58
N LYS A 330 22.03 0.25 -10.73
CA LYS A 330 23.04 -0.82 -10.64
C LYS A 330 22.58 -2.10 -11.36
N GLY A 331 22.09 -1.95 -12.60
CA GLY A 331 21.63 -3.05 -13.45
C GLY A 331 20.21 -2.85 -13.98
N LYS A 332 19.56 -3.95 -14.35
CA LYS A 332 18.22 -4.02 -14.97
C LYS A 332 17.18 -4.71 -14.08
N GLY A 333 17.44 -4.79 -12.79
CA GLY A 333 16.54 -5.45 -11.84
C GLY A 333 15.19 -4.72 -11.72
N ALA A 334 14.23 -5.41 -11.12
CA ALA A 334 12.88 -4.87 -10.95
C ALA A 334 12.86 -3.59 -10.11
N LEU A 335 11.96 -2.68 -10.46
CA LEU A 335 11.74 -1.43 -9.72
C LEU A 335 10.60 -1.62 -8.74
N ILE A 336 10.82 -1.29 -7.46
CA ILE A 336 9.81 -1.44 -6.41
C ILE A 336 9.43 -0.09 -5.84
N VAL A 337 8.13 0.16 -5.77
CA VAL A 337 7.55 1.29 -5.04
C VAL A 337 7.17 0.81 -3.65
N THR A 338 7.58 1.57 -2.62
CA THR A 338 7.17 1.35 -1.22
C THR A 338 7.18 2.68 -0.45
N CYS A 339 6.81 2.64 0.83
CA CYS A 339 6.77 3.82 1.70
C CYS A 339 8.13 4.17 2.32
N ALA A 340 8.42 5.46 2.41
CA ALA A 340 9.67 5.99 2.92
C ALA A 340 9.78 5.88 4.45
N HIS A 341 8.68 6.03 5.19
CA HIS A 341 8.72 6.00 6.65
C HIS A 341 9.17 4.66 7.22
N THR A 342 8.93 3.52 6.54
CA THR A 342 9.42 2.23 7.03
C THR A 342 10.94 2.16 6.96
N LEU A 343 11.54 2.66 5.88
CA LEU A 343 12.99 2.81 5.77
C LEU A 343 13.52 3.73 6.88
N ARG A 344 12.91 4.91 7.09
CA ARG A 344 13.32 5.83 8.17
C ARG A 344 13.19 5.23 9.57
N ALA A 345 12.13 4.45 9.79
CA ALA A 345 11.90 3.73 11.04
C ALA A 345 12.85 2.53 11.24
N SER A 346 13.65 2.16 10.24
CA SER A 346 14.66 1.10 10.35
C SER A 346 16.00 1.61 10.85
N MET A 347 16.16 2.93 11.06
CA MET A 347 17.38 3.51 11.61
C MET A 347 17.78 2.83 12.92
N PRO A 348 19.02 2.33 13.06
CA PRO A 348 19.48 1.85 14.35
C PRO A 348 19.44 3.01 15.35
N ALA A 349 18.97 2.74 16.56
CA ALA A 349 19.14 3.69 17.66
C ALA A 349 20.63 4.03 17.75
N ALA A 350 20.98 5.31 17.87
CA ALA A 350 22.37 5.77 17.84
C ALA A 350 23.21 4.97 18.83
N SER A 351 23.98 4.00 18.32
CA SER A 351 24.89 3.22 19.15
C SER A 351 26.00 4.17 19.59
N PRO A 352 26.30 4.27 20.90
CA PRO A 352 27.39 5.12 21.39
C PRO A 352 28.76 4.68 20.88
N GLU A 353 28.87 3.44 20.38
CA GLU A 353 30.07 2.91 19.75
C GLU A 353 29.86 2.88 18.24
N GLY A 354 30.46 3.86 17.55
CA GLY A 354 30.30 4.14 16.10
C GLY A 354 30.86 3.08 15.14
N THR A 355 30.87 1.81 15.52
CA THR A 355 31.10 0.72 14.59
C THR A 355 29.82 0.48 13.80
N GLY A 356 29.86 0.71 12.48
CA GLY A 356 28.72 0.50 11.59
C GLY A 356 28.09 -0.86 11.85
N SER A 357 26.82 -0.87 12.26
CA SER A 357 26.11 -2.10 12.58
C SER A 357 25.72 -2.78 11.28
N ALA A 358 26.23 -3.99 11.04
CA ALA A 358 25.86 -4.82 9.90
C ALA A 358 24.36 -4.82 9.67
N SER A 359 23.94 -4.46 8.45
CA SER A 359 22.54 -4.37 8.09
C SER A 359 22.31 -4.82 6.64
N ALA A 360 21.07 -5.19 6.32
CA ALA A 360 20.69 -5.61 4.99
C ALA A 360 19.27 -5.14 4.65
N ALA A 361 19.03 -4.97 3.36
CA ALA A 361 17.74 -4.62 2.80
C ALA A 361 17.39 -5.60 1.66
N LEU A 362 16.24 -6.23 1.76
CA LEU A 362 15.82 -7.26 0.82
C LEU A 362 14.33 -7.22 0.54
N ALA A 363 13.96 -7.75 -0.62
CA ALA A 363 12.59 -8.00 -1.02
C ALA A 363 12.33 -9.50 -1.10
N ILE A 364 11.19 -9.96 -0.59
CA ILE A 364 10.75 -11.34 -0.66
C ILE A 364 9.46 -11.40 -1.48
N THR A 365 9.48 -12.16 -2.56
CA THR A 365 8.28 -12.46 -3.35
C THR A 365 7.45 -13.53 -2.67
N ARG A 366 6.20 -13.65 -3.10
CA ARG A 366 5.27 -14.63 -2.53
C ARG A 366 5.68 -16.09 -2.74
N SER A 367 6.36 -16.36 -3.86
CA SER A 367 6.95 -17.68 -4.11
C SER A 367 8.23 -17.95 -3.31
N GLY A 368 8.62 -17.00 -2.44
CA GLY A 368 9.79 -17.13 -1.57
C GLY A 368 11.11 -16.74 -2.22
N HIS A 369 11.12 -16.17 -3.43
CA HIS A 369 12.38 -15.65 -3.97
C HIS A 369 12.81 -14.41 -3.20
N ILE A 370 14.08 -14.40 -2.80
CA ILE A 370 14.73 -13.31 -2.07
C ILE A 370 15.57 -12.50 -3.06
N TYR A 371 15.31 -11.20 -3.14
CA TYR A 371 16.04 -10.25 -3.96
C TYR A 371 16.70 -9.18 -3.08
N PRO A 372 18.04 -9.10 -3.07
CA PRO A 372 18.74 -7.95 -2.48
C PRO A 372 18.27 -6.62 -3.07
N ILE A 373 18.17 -5.60 -2.23
CA ILE A 373 17.98 -4.22 -2.68
C ILE A 373 19.37 -3.64 -3.00
N VAL A 374 19.60 -3.34 -4.27
CA VAL A 374 20.92 -2.92 -4.78
C VAL A 374 21.08 -1.41 -4.88
N SER A 375 19.97 -0.67 -4.98
CA SER A 375 19.96 0.79 -5.09
C SER A 375 18.63 1.41 -4.62
N LEU A 376 18.69 2.64 -4.11
CA LEU A 376 17.55 3.55 -4.01
C LEU A 376 17.70 4.58 -5.12
N LEU A 377 16.76 4.57 -6.06
CA LEU A 377 16.84 5.36 -7.29
C LEU A 377 16.24 6.75 -7.12
N SER A 378 15.16 6.87 -6.34
CA SER A 378 14.49 8.13 -6.07
C SER A 378 13.72 8.08 -4.78
N SER A 379 13.57 9.23 -4.11
CA SER A 379 12.69 9.39 -2.96
C SER A 379 11.75 10.59 -3.14
N MET A 380 10.58 10.49 -2.55
CA MET A 380 9.64 11.60 -2.41
C MET A 380 9.23 11.72 -0.94
N PRO A 381 10.04 12.39 -0.10
CA PRO A 381 9.79 12.45 1.34
C PRO A 381 8.42 13.06 1.69
N HIS A 382 7.97 14.04 0.92
CA HIS A 382 6.67 14.72 1.11
C HIS A 382 5.46 13.80 0.84
N SER A 383 5.61 12.89 -0.12
CA SER A 383 4.60 11.86 -0.43
C SER A 383 4.86 10.56 0.31
N ASP A 384 5.93 10.48 1.09
CA ASP A 384 6.32 9.29 1.85
C ASP A 384 6.52 8.04 0.97
N LEU A 385 7.13 8.23 -0.20
CA LEU A 385 7.41 7.16 -1.17
C LEU A 385 8.90 7.06 -1.48
N VAL A 386 9.36 5.85 -1.78
CA VAL A 386 10.69 5.56 -2.33
C VAL A 386 10.58 4.61 -3.51
N LEU A 387 11.52 4.74 -4.44
CA LEU A 387 11.71 3.84 -5.57
C LEU A 387 13.03 3.07 -5.40
N LEU A 388 12.91 1.76 -5.21
CA LEU A 388 14.03 0.85 -4.98
C LEU A 388 14.32 0.03 -6.23
N GLN A 389 15.57 -0.38 -6.40
CA GLN A 389 15.98 -1.33 -7.42
C GLN A 389 16.40 -2.65 -6.76
N LEU A 390 15.84 -3.75 -7.24
CA LEU A 390 16.24 -5.10 -6.85
C LEU A 390 17.42 -5.60 -7.68
N SER A 391 18.09 -6.64 -7.21
CA SER A 391 19.00 -7.42 -8.06
C SER A 391 18.26 -8.03 -9.25
N GLU A 392 18.98 -8.28 -10.36
CA GLU A 392 18.40 -8.94 -11.55
C GLU A 392 18.02 -10.40 -11.27
N THR A 393 18.83 -11.08 -10.47
CA THR A 393 18.65 -12.47 -10.09
C THR A 393 18.38 -12.58 -8.59
N PRO A 394 17.48 -13.47 -8.16
CA PRO A 394 17.28 -13.73 -6.73
C PRO A 394 18.53 -14.39 -6.12
N SER A 395 18.84 -14.08 -4.87
CA SER A 395 19.95 -14.70 -4.12
C SER A 395 19.70 -16.16 -3.75
N SER A 396 18.43 -16.56 -3.65
CA SER A 396 18.02 -17.94 -3.38
C SER A 396 17.09 -18.41 -4.49
N THR A 397 17.43 -19.57 -5.09
CA THR A 397 16.55 -20.27 -6.03
C THR A 397 15.44 -20.99 -5.25
N ALA A 398 14.21 -20.92 -5.77
CA ALA A 398 12.96 -21.36 -5.13
C ALA A 398 12.99 -22.68 -4.34
N ILE A 399 12.00 -22.79 -3.45
CA ILE A 399 11.58 -23.98 -2.70
C ILE A 399 11.76 -25.27 -3.52
N ALA A 400 12.68 -26.14 -3.09
CA ALA A 400 12.78 -27.51 -3.61
C ALA A 400 11.50 -28.28 -3.27
N GLY A 401 10.54 -28.35 -4.20
CA GLY A 401 9.29 -29.10 -4.01
C GLY A 401 8.06 -28.47 -4.67
N LEU A 402 8.07 -27.17 -4.97
CA LEU A 402 7.13 -26.64 -5.96
C LEU A 402 7.63 -27.06 -7.34
N PRO A 403 6.76 -27.52 -8.26
CA PRO A 403 7.18 -27.87 -9.61
C PRO A 403 7.88 -26.65 -10.21
N SER A 404 9.20 -26.76 -10.37
CA SER A 404 10.05 -25.80 -11.07
C SER A 404 9.65 -25.84 -12.55
N ALA A 405 8.46 -25.31 -12.85
CA ALA A 405 7.84 -25.39 -14.16
C ALA A 405 8.40 -24.32 -15.12
N ALA A 406 9.27 -23.44 -14.65
CA ALA A 406 9.92 -22.44 -15.48
C ALA A 406 11.43 -22.45 -15.22
N THR A 407 12.17 -23.14 -16.08
CA THR A 407 13.64 -23.03 -16.22
C THR A 407 14.08 -21.64 -16.75
N GLY A 408 13.26 -20.60 -16.57
CA GLY A 408 13.52 -19.25 -17.02
C GLY A 408 13.95 -18.33 -15.88
N PRO A 409 14.58 -17.18 -16.18
CA PRO A 409 14.85 -16.16 -15.19
C PRO A 409 13.53 -15.70 -14.54
N HIS A 410 13.41 -15.93 -13.23
CA HIS A 410 12.27 -15.46 -12.45
C HIS A 410 12.30 -13.92 -12.39
N ARG A 411 11.41 -13.28 -13.15
CA ARG A 411 11.20 -11.84 -13.12
C ARG A 411 10.01 -11.54 -12.23
N VAL A 412 10.19 -10.62 -11.28
CA VAL A 412 9.10 -10.12 -10.44
C VAL A 412 8.01 -9.53 -11.33
N ARG A 413 6.77 -9.94 -11.13
CA ARG A 413 5.64 -9.44 -11.92
C ARG A 413 5.45 -7.95 -11.63
N THR A 414 5.49 -7.12 -12.66
CA THR A 414 5.17 -5.69 -12.54
C THR A 414 3.66 -5.49 -12.43
N LEU A 415 3.17 -4.36 -11.91
CA LEU A 415 1.75 -4.03 -11.82
C LEU A 415 1.36 -2.85 -12.74
N PRO A 416 0.13 -2.80 -13.27
CA PRO A 416 -0.31 -1.71 -14.14
C PRO A 416 -0.67 -0.49 -13.31
N LEU A 417 -0.08 0.66 -13.65
CA LEU A 417 -0.34 1.93 -12.96
C LEU A 417 -1.41 2.75 -13.68
N ASN A 418 -2.37 3.27 -12.90
CA ASN A 418 -3.35 4.23 -13.36
C ASN A 418 -3.03 5.62 -12.75
N PRO A 419 -2.51 6.60 -13.51
CA PRO A 419 -2.28 7.97 -13.06
C PRO A 419 -3.57 8.75 -12.89
N TYR A 420 -4.71 8.28 -13.43
CA TYR A 420 -5.96 8.94 -13.16
C TYR A 420 -6.52 8.49 -11.82
N PRO A 421 -6.78 9.44 -10.90
CA PRO A 421 -7.37 9.13 -9.61
C PRO A 421 -8.70 8.40 -9.80
N ALA A 422 -8.95 7.41 -8.96
CA ALA A 422 -10.25 6.75 -8.90
C ALA A 422 -11.32 7.76 -8.44
N GLU A 423 -12.57 7.56 -8.84
CA GLU A 423 -13.65 8.43 -8.39
C GLU A 423 -13.97 8.17 -6.92
N VAL A 424 -14.29 9.22 -6.16
CA VAL A 424 -14.75 9.07 -4.78
C VAL A 424 -15.98 8.17 -4.74
N GLY A 425 -15.97 7.18 -3.85
CA GLY A 425 -16.98 6.13 -3.78
C GLY A 425 -16.63 4.84 -4.54
N SER A 426 -15.55 4.84 -5.35
CA SER A 426 -15.07 3.64 -6.03
C SER A 426 -14.68 2.55 -5.04
N GLU A 427 -14.93 1.30 -5.45
CA GLU A 427 -14.46 0.13 -4.71
C GLU A 427 -12.98 -0.12 -4.98
N LEU A 428 -12.22 -0.30 -3.92
CA LEU A 428 -10.79 -0.51 -3.92
C LEU A 428 -10.46 -1.89 -3.36
N CYS A 429 -9.37 -2.48 -3.83
CA CYS A 429 -8.73 -3.66 -3.25
C CYS A 429 -7.39 -3.21 -2.68
N VAL A 430 -7.24 -3.28 -1.36
CA VAL A 430 -6.03 -2.85 -0.66
C VAL A 430 -5.26 -4.10 -0.25
N SER A 431 -3.99 -4.17 -0.65
CA SER A 431 -3.12 -5.28 -0.22
C SER A 431 -2.95 -5.23 1.29
N SER A 432 -3.30 -6.30 1.98
CA SER A 432 -2.97 -6.50 3.39
C SER A 432 -1.63 -7.23 3.56
N PHE A 433 -0.98 -6.99 4.69
CA PHE A 433 0.26 -7.66 5.08
C PHE A 433 0.06 -9.08 5.63
N TRP A 434 -1.17 -9.45 5.99
CA TRP A 434 -1.47 -10.71 6.67
C TRP A 434 -1.11 -11.96 5.89
N GLY A 435 -0.99 -11.87 4.56
CA GLY A 435 -0.47 -12.96 3.74
C GLY A 435 0.96 -13.39 4.10
N TRP A 436 1.69 -12.58 4.89
CA TRP A 436 3.05 -12.87 5.34
C TRP A 436 3.14 -13.33 6.81
N GLU A 437 2.24 -12.86 7.68
CA GLU A 437 2.34 -12.97 9.16
C GLU A 437 1.74 -14.24 9.77
N ASP A 438 0.98 -15.06 9.03
CA ASP A 438 0.40 -16.27 9.63
C ASP A 438 1.52 -17.29 9.92
N ASP A 439 1.95 -17.40 11.18
CA ASP A 439 2.95 -18.36 11.68
C ASP A 439 2.61 -19.80 11.28
N SER A 440 1.33 -20.12 11.16
CA SER A 440 0.85 -21.45 10.80
C SER A 440 0.75 -21.65 9.28
N GLY A 441 0.86 -20.57 8.50
CA GLY A 441 0.52 -20.55 7.09
C GLY A 441 1.38 -19.73 6.13
N SER A 442 2.47 -19.14 6.59
CA SER A 442 3.36 -18.39 5.71
C SER A 442 3.83 -19.27 4.54
N THR A 443 3.58 -18.78 3.33
CA THR A 443 4.00 -19.41 2.06
C THR A 443 5.51 -19.39 1.87
N LEU A 444 6.21 -18.54 2.64
CA LEU A 444 7.65 -18.51 2.62
C LEU A 444 8.18 -19.85 3.11
N PRO A 445 9.15 -20.48 2.43
CA PRO A 445 9.79 -21.66 2.99
C PRO A 445 10.51 -21.27 4.30
N ALA A 446 10.64 -22.21 5.23
CA ALA A 446 11.52 -22.01 6.36
C ALA A 446 12.97 -22.01 5.83
N PHE A 447 13.62 -20.85 5.90
CA PHE A 447 15.03 -20.70 5.54
C PHE A 447 15.88 -20.85 6.79
N GLU A 448 16.96 -21.62 6.68
CA GLU A 448 18.01 -21.68 7.67
C GLU A 448 19.31 -21.17 7.05
N PHE A 449 20.01 -20.33 7.81
CA PHE A 449 21.32 -19.82 7.41
C PHE A 449 22.41 -20.75 7.95
N ASP A 450 23.17 -21.38 7.04
CA ASP A 450 24.29 -22.25 7.40
C ASP A 450 25.63 -21.51 7.18
N ALA A 451 26.13 -20.86 8.23
CA ALA A 451 27.42 -20.17 8.21
C ALA A 451 28.60 -21.12 7.92
N SER A 452 28.46 -22.43 8.18
CA SER A 452 29.56 -23.39 8.01
C SER A 452 29.83 -23.73 6.54
N ALA A 453 28.83 -23.60 5.67
CA ALA A 453 28.93 -23.92 4.26
C ALA A 453 30.02 -23.10 3.54
N GLU A 454 30.22 -21.84 3.95
CA GLU A 454 31.21 -20.95 3.33
C GLU A 454 32.66 -21.36 3.63
N SER A 455 32.93 -21.79 4.86
CA SER A 455 34.29 -22.16 5.32
C SER A 455 34.92 -23.31 4.51
N SER A 456 34.10 -24.15 3.90
CA SER A 456 34.55 -25.30 3.12
C SER A 456 34.95 -24.98 1.67
N SER A 457 34.50 -23.83 1.12
CA SER A 457 34.70 -23.47 -0.30
C SER A 457 35.93 -22.59 -0.57
N SER A 458 36.51 -21.95 0.45
CA SER A 458 37.62 -20.98 0.27
C SER A 458 39.01 -21.62 0.18
N ALA A 459 39.15 -22.93 0.45
CA ALA A 459 40.46 -23.59 0.53
C ALA A 459 41.04 -24.08 -0.82
N GLY A 460 40.42 -23.80 -1.98
CA GLY A 460 40.87 -24.39 -3.25
C GLY A 460 40.62 -23.63 -4.55
N ALA A 461 40.02 -22.43 -4.53
CA ALA A 461 39.67 -21.72 -5.76
C ALA A 461 40.67 -20.59 -6.08
N GLY A 462 41.48 -20.80 -7.13
CA GLY A 462 42.32 -19.75 -7.71
C GLY A 462 41.50 -18.56 -8.24
N ALA A 463 42.07 -17.36 -8.13
CA ALA A 463 41.44 -16.03 -8.25
C ALA A 463 40.88 -15.61 -9.64
N GLY A 464 40.21 -16.49 -10.40
CA GLY A 464 39.91 -16.27 -11.82
C GLY A 464 38.44 -16.10 -12.25
N ALA A 465 37.43 -16.31 -11.40
CA ALA A 465 36.03 -16.35 -11.85
C ALA A 465 35.07 -15.58 -10.94
N ALA A 466 34.79 -14.32 -11.30
CA ALA A 466 33.89 -13.40 -10.59
C ALA A 466 32.37 -13.71 -10.77
N GLY A 467 31.99 -14.99 -10.81
CA GLY A 467 30.61 -15.42 -11.06
C GLY A 467 30.13 -16.57 -10.18
N ALA A 468 30.83 -16.90 -9.09
CA ALA A 468 30.39 -17.94 -8.16
C ALA A 468 29.12 -17.49 -7.42
N SER A 469 28.00 -18.19 -7.66
CA SER A 469 26.71 -17.92 -7.03
C SER A 469 26.82 -17.96 -5.51
N ALA A 470 26.54 -16.84 -4.85
CA ALA A 470 26.36 -16.71 -3.40
C ALA A 470 25.13 -17.48 -2.86
N SER A 471 24.57 -18.42 -3.64
CA SER A 471 23.34 -19.16 -3.34
C SER A 471 23.52 -20.31 -2.35
N THR A 472 24.72 -20.53 -1.81
CA THR A 472 25.04 -21.75 -1.04
C THR A 472 24.74 -21.66 0.45
N ALA A 473 24.57 -20.45 1.01
CA ALA A 473 24.42 -20.25 2.46
C ALA A 473 22.99 -20.38 2.99
N LEU A 474 21.97 -20.23 2.13
CA LEU A 474 20.56 -20.46 2.50
C LEU A 474 20.15 -21.88 2.20
N ARG A 475 19.71 -22.60 3.23
CA ARG A 475 19.07 -23.91 3.08
C ARG A 475 17.58 -23.77 3.33
N ILE A 476 16.78 -24.40 2.48
CA ILE A 476 15.37 -24.62 2.75
C ILE A 476 15.29 -25.79 3.72
N ALA A 477 14.65 -25.60 4.87
CA ALA A 477 14.40 -26.69 5.80
C ALA A 477 13.58 -27.78 5.08
N SER A 478 14.09 -29.01 5.07
CA SER A 478 13.55 -30.11 4.27
C SER A 478 12.19 -30.64 4.75
N SER A 479 11.74 -30.23 5.94
CA SER A 479 10.44 -30.57 6.49
C SER A 479 9.61 -29.31 6.72
N PRO A 480 8.31 -29.29 6.36
CA PRO A 480 7.41 -28.27 6.86
C PRO A 480 7.45 -28.27 8.39
N LEU A 481 7.33 -27.09 8.99
CA LEU A 481 7.22 -26.96 10.44
C LEU A 481 6.03 -27.78 10.93
N PRO A 482 6.16 -28.53 12.04
CA PRO A 482 5.02 -29.20 12.63
C PRO A 482 3.95 -28.16 13.01
N PRO A 483 2.65 -28.49 12.93
CA PRO A 483 1.62 -27.58 13.38
C PRO A 483 1.84 -27.20 14.85
N PRO A 484 1.46 -25.97 15.28
CA PRO A 484 1.60 -25.55 16.67
C PRO A 484 0.98 -26.57 17.64
N PRO A 485 1.60 -26.81 18.82
CA PRO A 485 1.09 -27.77 19.78
C PRO A 485 -0.40 -27.53 20.10
N GLY A 486 -1.22 -28.57 19.94
CA GLY A 486 -2.67 -28.49 20.18
C GLY A 486 -3.51 -28.00 18.99
N ARG A 487 -2.90 -27.69 17.84
CA ARG A 487 -3.61 -27.38 16.60
C ARG A 487 -3.54 -28.54 15.62
N ASP A 488 -4.67 -28.84 14.98
CA ASP A 488 -4.73 -29.86 13.93
C ASP A 488 -4.06 -29.36 12.63
N ALA A 489 -3.31 -30.25 11.97
CA ALA A 489 -2.57 -29.92 10.76
C ALA A 489 -3.46 -29.48 9.59
N ALA A 490 -4.69 -30.02 9.49
CA ALA A 490 -5.62 -29.64 8.42
C ALA A 490 -6.25 -28.26 8.68
N THR A 491 -6.50 -27.90 9.94
CA THR A 491 -6.93 -26.54 10.31
C THR A 491 -5.86 -25.52 9.98
N VAL A 492 -4.61 -25.78 10.39
CA VAL A 492 -3.45 -24.94 10.08
C VAL A 492 -3.27 -24.77 8.57
N ARG A 493 -3.38 -25.87 7.82
CA ARG A 493 -3.31 -25.83 6.36
C ARG A 493 -4.45 -25.03 5.73
N ARG A 494 -5.68 -25.12 6.26
CA ARG A 494 -6.80 -24.33 5.74
C ARG A 494 -6.61 -22.84 5.99
N GLU A 495 -6.20 -22.47 7.21
CA GLU A 495 -5.91 -21.07 7.57
C GLU A 495 -4.78 -20.51 6.72
N ARG A 496 -3.72 -21.30 6.49
CA ARG A 496 -2.68 -21.01 5.51
C ARG A 496 -3.25 -20.70 4.13
N ASP A 497 -4.04 -21.62 3.61
CA ASP A 497 -4.61 -21.47 2.28
C ASP A 497 -5.57 -20.25 2.23
N ASP A 498 -6.24 -19.93 3.35
CA ASP A 498 -7.09 -18.75 3.49
C ASP A 498 -6.30 -17.44 3.57
N ALA A 499 -5.19 -17.39 4.30
CA ALA A 499 -4.29 -16.23 4.38
C ALA A 499 -3.67 -15.94 3.02
N VAL A 500 -3.32 -17.00 2.29
CA VAL A 500 -2.92 -16.96 0.88
C VAL A 500 -4.06 -16.39 0.03
N ARG A 501 -5.27 -16.95 0.11
CA ARG A 501 -6.41 -16.48 -0.70
C ARG A 501 -6.85 -15.06 -0.37
N SER A 502 -6.72 -14.62 0.88
CA SER A 502 -7.46 -13.47 1.42
C SER A 502 -6.57 -12.27 1.75
N ARG A 503 -5.54 -12.04 0.93
CA ARG A 503 -4.64 -10.89 1.06
C ARG A 503 -5.34 -9.55 0.85
N TRP A 504 -6.39 -9.50 0.05
CA TRP A 504 -6.98 -8.23 -0.38
C TRP A 504 -8.17 -7.85 0.51
N GLY A 505 -8.14 -6.65 1.08
CA GLY A 505 -9.31 -6.06 1.73
C GLY A 505 -10.08 -5.17 0.75
N ARG A 506 -11.39 -5.39 0.62
CA ARG A 506 -12.28 -4.51 -0.14
C ARG A 506 -12.59 -3.26 0.66
N ALA A 507 -12.31 -2.12 0.06
CA ALA A 507 -12.52 -0.82 0.65
C ALA A 507 -13.30 0.09 -0.29
N ARG A 508 -13.75 1.22 0.23
CA ARG A 508 -14.35 2.30 -0.54
C ARG A 508 -13.50 3.54 -0.39
N LEU A 509 -13.19 4.18 -1.52
CA LEU A 509 -12.56 5.48 -1.54
C LEU A 509 -13.52 6.53 -0.96
N VAL A 510 -13.09 7.27 0.05
CA VAL A 510 -13.94 8.23 0.77
C VAL A 510 -13.70 9.66 0.31
N GLU A 511 -12.44 10.08 0.22
CA GLU A 511 -12.09 11.45 -0.17
C GLU A 511 -10.62 11.52 -0.60
N TYR A 512 -10.29 12.59 -1.32
CA TYR A 512 -8.91 13.03 -1.52
C TYR A 512 -8.64 14.28 -0.70
N ARG A 513 -7.38 14.51 -0.38
CA ARG A 513 -6.93 15.75 0.25
C ARG A 513 -5.70 16.33 -0.44
N ASP A 514 -5.61 17.66 -0.42
CA ASP A 514 -4.44 18.41 -0.86
C ASP A 514 -3.30 18.36 0.18
N SER A 515 -2.16 18.96 -0.14
CA SER A 515 -1.01 19.02 0.77
C SER A 515 -1.28 19.83 2.05
N ALA A 516 -2.33 20.67 2.06
CA ALA A 516 -2.81 21.40 3.22
C ALA A 516 -3.89 20.64 4.03
N GLY A 517 -4.24 19.42 3.61
CA GLY A 517 -5.25 18.59 4.26
C GLY A 517 -6.70 18.99 3.97
N LYS A 518 -6.95 19.88 3.00
CA LYS A 518 -8.29 20.25 2.54
C LYS A 518 -8.80 19.21 1.56
N GLU A 519 -10.13 19.06 1.48
CA GLU A 519 -10.77 18.21 0.49
C GLU A 519 -10.35 18.63 -0.92
N ALA A 520 -9.84 17.66 -1.68
CA ALA A 520 -9.48 17.81 -3.08
C ALA A 520 -10.37 16.90 -3.93
N ARG A 521 -10.58 17.25 -5.21
CA ARG A 521 -11.46 16.50 -6.09
C ARG A 521 -10.72 15.94 -7.30
N ALA A 522 -10.98 14.68 -7.62
CA ALA A 522 -10.51 14.10 -8.86
C ALA A 522 -11.11 14.86 -10.06
N GLY A 523 -10.30 15.11 -11.10
CA GLY A 523 -10.72 15.82 -12.30
C GLY A 523 -10.77 17.35 -12.19
N THR A 524 -10.42 17.92 -11.03
CA THR A 524 -10.18 19.36 -10.89
C THR A 524 -8.67 19.67 -11.00
N TYR A 525 -8.29 20.93 -10.86
CA TYR A 525 -6.89 21.36 -10.77
C TYR A 525 -6.33 21.25 -9.33
N ASP A 526 -7.04 20.56 -8.44
CA ASP A 526 -6.58 20.37 -7.07
C ASP A 526 -5.45 19.34 -7.05
N GLU A 527 -4.43 19.60 -6.23
CA GLU A 527 -3.35 18.65 -6.00
C GLU A 527 -3.87 17.49 -5.13
N LEU A 528 -3.69 16.23 -5.54
CA LEU A 528 -4.08 15.07 -4.73
C LEU A 528 -2.84 14.57 -3.97
N SER A 529 -2.73 14.94 -2.70
CA SER A 529 -1.61 14.52 -1.84
C SER A 529 -1.91 13.22 -1.09
N GLN A 530 -3.16 13.05 -0.70
CA GLN A 530 -3.62 12.00 0.18
C GLN A 530 -4.96 11.44 -0.32
N MET A 531 -5.16 10.15 -0.15
CA MET A 531 -6.46 9.49 -0.32
C MET A 531 -6.86 8.74 0.95
N ASP A 532 -8.11 8.92 1.37
CA ASP A 532 -8.68 8.22 2.52
C ASP A 532 -9.64 7.14 2.02
N PHE A 533 -9.58 5.94 2.61
CA PHE A 533 -10.48 4.84 2.28
C PHE A 533 -11.03 4.14 3.53
N LYS A 534 -12.17 3.46 3.39
CA LYS A 534 -12.82 2.71 4.47
C LYS A 534 -13.07 1.28 4.07
N LEU A 535 -12.83 0.35 4.99
CA LEU A 535 -13.13 -1.07 4.78
C LEU A 535 -14.63 -1.25 4.52
N LEU A 536 -14.97 -2.06 3.52
CA LEU A 536 -16.35 -2.49 3.25
C LEU A 536 -16.63 -3.75 4.07
N HIS A 537 -17.04 -3.59 5.33
CA HIS A 537 -17.23 -4.72 6.26
C HIS A 537 -18.20 -5.80 5.74
N ASP A 538 -19.19 -5.42 4.94
CA ASP A 538 -20.20 -6.35 4.40
C ASP A 538 -19.73 -7.11 3.15
N SER A 539 -18.48 -6.89 2.71
CA SER A 539 -17.94 -7.56 1.53
C SER A 539 -17.59 -9.02 1.83
N VAL A 540 -18.20 -9.94 1.10
CA VAL A 540 -17.92 -11.39 1.13
C VAL A 540 -16.48 -11.70 0.71
N HIS A 541 -15.82 -10.77 0.01
CA HIS A 541 -14.45 -10.95 -0.45
C HIS A 541 -13.39 -10.66 0.61
N ASN A 542 -13.76 -10.05 1.73
CA ASN A 542 -12.82 -9.76 2.79
C ASN A 542 -12.41 -11.04 3.53
N PRO A 543 -11.13 -11.17 3.97
CA PRO A 543 -10.74 -12.22 4.89
C PRO A 543 -11.62 -12.20 6.16
N PRO A 544 -11.94 -13.37 6.74
CA PRO A 544 -12.67 -13.46 7.99
C PRO A 544 -12.06 -12.63 9.12
N ALA A 545 -10.73 -12.51 9.16
CA ALA A 545 -10.06 -11.74 10.20
C ALA A 545 -10.27 -10.21 10.05
N LEU A 546 -10.70 -9.71 8.87
CA LEU A 546 -11.15 -8.32 8.70
C LEU A 546 -12.66 -8.13 8.91
N ALA A 547 -13.41 -9.20 9.19
CA ALA A 547 -14.85 -9.11 9.43
C ALA A 547 -15.18 -8.42 10.77
N ASP A 548 -14.24 -8.39 11.72
CA ASP A 548 -14.42 -7.64 12.96
C ASP A 548 -14.52 -6.14 12.66
N ARG A 549 -15.61 -5.50 13.11
CA ARG A 549 -15.86 -4.07 12.93
C ARG A 549 -14.82 -3.19 13.62
N LEU A 550 -14.08 -3.74 14.58
CA LEU A 550 -13.01 -3.06 15.28
C LEU A 550 -11.63 -3.28 14.65
N ALA A 551 -11.54 -4.08 13.57
CA ALA A 551 -10.27 -4.38 12.94
C ALA A 551 -9.58 -3.12 12.41
N ASN A 552 -8.29 -3.00 12.72
CA ASN A 552 -7.46 -1.93 12.21
C ASN A 552 -7.21 -2.15 10.71
N PHE A 553 -7.83 -1.32 9.87
CA PHE A 553 -7.64 -1.38 8.41
C PHE A 553 -6.98 -0.10 7.87
N PRO A 554 -5.96 -0.21 7.00
CA PRO A 554 -5.24 -1.45 6.65
C PRO A 554 -4.46 -2.00 7.86
N PRO A 555 -4.21 -3.32 7.92
CA PRO A 555 -3.45 -3.88 9.03
C PRO A 555 -1.98 -3.41 9.02
N PRO A 556 -1.30 -3.45 10.17
CA PRO A 556 0.13 -3.14 10.25
C PRO A 556 0.95 -3.88 9.19
N GLY A 557 2.04 -3.26 8.70
CA GLY A 557 2.88 -3.81 7.63
C GLY A 557 2.34 -3.62 6.20
N SER A 558 1.07 -3.23 6.03
CA SER A 558 0.47 -3.03 4.69
C SER A 558 0.99 -1.77 3.99
N SER A 559 1.75 -0.93 4.71
CA SER A 559 2.39 0.26 4.16
C SER A 559 3.24 -0.06 2.94
N GLY A 560 3.25 0.82 1.94
CA GLY A 560 3.88 0.62 0.64
C GLY A 560 3.15 -0.37 -0.29
N GLY A 561 2.11 -1.07 0.19
CA GLY A 561 1.32 -2.00 -0.62
C GLY A 561 0.41 -1.27 -1.61
N PRO A 562 0.09 -1.87 -2.77
CA PRO A 562 -0.75 -1.23 -3.78
C PRO A 562 -2.21 -1.13 -3.32
N ILE A 563 -2.84 -0.04 -3.74
CA ILE A 563 -4.29 0.15 -3.72
C ILE A 563 -4.77 0.01 -5.15
N VAL A 564 -5.63 -0.97 -5.41
CA VAL A 564 -6.09 -1.34 -6.74
C VAL A 564 -7.55 -0.93 -6.90
N ASP A 565 -7.91 -0.33 -8.03
CA ASP A 565 -9.33 -0.13 -8.36
C ASP A 565 -9.97 -1.48 -8.74
N ALA A 566 -11.02 -1.86 -8.03
CA ALA A 566 -11.66 -3.16 -8.17
C ALA A 566 -12.22 -3.40 -9.59
N ALA A 567 -12.63 -2.34 -10.29
CA ALA A 567 -13.22 -2.44 -11.62
C ALA A 567 -12.18 -2.59 -12.74
N SER A 568 -11.14 -1.75 -12.73
CA SER A 568 -10.08 -1.78 -13.75
C SER A 568 -9.03 -2.86 -13.51
N GLY A 569 -8.75 -3.20 -12.25
CA GLY A 569 -7.61 -4.03 -11.86
C GLY A 569 -6.27 -3.30 -11.98
N SER A 570 -6.26 -1.95 -11.99
CA SER A 570 -5.07 -1.12 -11.98
C SER A 570 -4.75 -0.55 -10.61
N VAL A 571 -3.46 -0.31 -10.35
CA VAL A 571 -3.02 0.39 -9.14
C VAL A 571 -3.38 1.87 -9.25
N VAL A 572 -4.19 2.35 -8.31
CA VAL A 572 -4.66 3.75 -8.20
C VAL A 572 -4.08 4.47 -6.99
N GLY A 573 -3.35 3.76 -6.12
CA GLY A 573 -2.64 4.36 -5.00
C GLY A 573 -1.67 3.44 -4.30
N VAL A 574 -1.00 3.98 -3.29
CA VAL A 574 -0.05 3.28 -2.42
C VAL A 574 -0.51 3.45 -0.97
N THR A 575 -0.63 2.36 -0.24
CA THR A 575 -1.06 2.36 1.15
C THR A 575 0.01 2.98 2.02
N ARG A 576 -0.34 3.96 2.87
CA ARG A 576 0.59 4.50 3.89
C ARG A 576 0.39 3.85 5.24
N GLY A 577 -0.87 3.62 5.61
CA GLY A 577 -1.22 3.05 6.90
C GLY A 577 -2.66 3.36 7.25
N SER A 578 -2.94 3.52 8.55
CA SER A 578 -4.27 3.90 9.03
C SER A 578 -4.20 5.22 9.79
N ARG A 579 -5.21 6.06 9.63
CA ARG A 579 -5.35 7.33 10.34
C ARG A 579 -6.63 7.30 11.20
N MET A 580 -6.52 7.82 12.41
CA MET A 580 -7.66 8.03 13.29
C MET A 580 -8.10 9.49 13.23
N SER A 581 -9.36 9.72 12.89
CA SER A 581 -9.98 11.03 12.95
C SER A 581 -11.01 11.03 14.07
N GLN A 582 -10.97 12.02 14.96
CA GLN A 582 -11.90 12.15 16.08
C GLN A 582 -13.37 12.12 15.62
N LEU A 583 -13.65 12.71 14.45
CA LEU A 583 -15.01 12.83 13.92
C LEU A 583 -15.41 11.68 12.99
N GLN A 584 -14.47 11.12 12.25
CA GLN A 584 -14.77 10.23 11.13
C GLN A 584 -14.44 8.76 11.39
N GLY A 585 -13.89 8.48 12.58
CA GLY A 585 -13.41 7.16 13.00
C GLY A 585 -12.07 6.80 12.38
N LYS A 586 -11.79 5.50 12.37
CA LYS A 586 -10.60 4.95 11.74
C LYS A 586 -10.78 4.86 10.22
N ARG A 587 -9.78 5.31 9.48
CA ARG A 587 -9.72 5.25 8.01
C ARG A 587 -8.36 4.69 7.58
N GLY A 588 -8.34 4.04 6.43
CA GLY A 588 -7.10 3.78 5.72
C GLY A 588 -6.59 5.07 5.07
N ASP A 589 -5.27 5.20 5.02
CA ASP A 589 -4.54 6.33 4.49
C ASP A 589 -3.64 5.85 3.34
N GLY A 590 -3.64 6.59 2.23
CA GLY A 590 -2.88 6.26 1.04
C GLY A 590 -2.40 7.49 0.27
N VAL A 591 -1.49 7.25 -0.67
CA VAL A 591 -1.01 8.21 -1.66
C VAL A 591 -1.63 7.87 -3.01
N PRO A 592 -2.21 8.82 -3.75
CA PRO A 592 -2.70 8.56 -5.11
C PRO A 592 -1.55 8.11 -6.06
N ALA A 593 -1.85 7.21 -6.99
CA ALA A 593 -0.84 6.64 -7.90
C ALA A 593 -0.21 7.67 -8.83
N GLU A 594 -0.86 8.81 -9.06
CA GLU A 594 -0.26 9.94 -9.78
C GLU A 594 1.10 10.34 -9.18
N ARG A 595 1.28 10.18 -7.85
CA ARG A 595 2.54 10.52 -7.20
C ARG A 595 3.68 9.64 -7.67
N VAL A 596 3.40 8.37 -7.95
CA VAL A 596 4.41 7.42 -8.45
C VAL A 596 4.99 7.88 -9.79
N PHE A 597 4.21 8.56 -10.63
CA PHE A 597 4.68 9.08 -11.92
C PHE A 597 5.73 10.20 -11.78
N PHE A 598 5.82 10.88 -10.64
CA PHE A 598 6.89 11.86 -10.42
C PHE A 598 8.29 11.23 -10.30
N PHE A 599 8.39 9.91 -10.10
CA PHE A 599 9.67 9.21 -10.19
C PHE A 599 10.18 9.06 -11.62
N PHE A 600 9.33 9.25 -12.62
CA PHE A 600 9.56 8.85 -14.01
C PHE A 600 9.39 10.03 -14.95
N ALA A 601 10.11 10.03 -16.08
CA ALA A 601 9.91 11.02 -17.11
C ALA A 601 8.48 10.96 -17.63
N LEU A 602 7.86 12.12 -17.84
CA LEU A 602 6.53 12.20 -18.42
C LEU A 602 6.63 12.04 -19.94
N PRO A 603 5.75 11.22 -20.56
CA PRO A 603 5.73 11.03 -22.00
C PRO A 603 5.74 12.35 -22.77
N GLY A 604 6.81 12.58 -23.55
CA GLY A 604 6.97 13.76 -24.40
C GLY A 604 7.36 15.07 -23.72
N LEU A 605 7.42 15.13 -22.38
CA LEU A 605 7.94 16.30 -21.64
C LEU A 605 9.43 16.12 -21.25
N GLY A 606 9.93 14.88 -21.25
CA GLY A 606 11.29 14.58 -20.81
C GLY A 606 11.47 14.77 -19.31
N ARG A 607 12.73 14.91 -18.87
CA ARG A 607 13.05 15.17 -17.46
C ARG A 607 12.77 16.64 -17.12
N THR A 608 12.05 16.85 -16.02
CA THR A 608 11.93 18.17 -15.39
C THR A 608 13.32 18.53 -14.85
N ARG A 609 13.92 19.62 -15.33
CA ARG A 609 15.27 20.05 -14.92
C ARG A 609 15.30 20.71 -13.56
#